data_AF-A0A3R9QER7-F1
#
_entry.id   AF-A0A3R9QER7-F1
#
_cell.length_a   1.000
_cell.length_b   1.000
_cell.length_c   1.000
_cell.angle_alpha   90.00
_cell.angle_beta   90.00
_cell.angle_gamma   90.00
#
_symmetry.space_group_name_H-M   'P 1'
#
loop_
_entity.id
_entity.type
_entity.pdbx_description
1 polymer ?
#
loop_
_entity_poly.entity_id
_entity_poly.type
_entity_poly.pdbx_seq_one_letter_code
_entity_poly.pdbx_strand_id
1 'polypeptide(L)'
;MKKKRTLSILFVCSLVFAVLAHLFFLKEWTDGQYMLGSNDGLQQMVTFKKLLYQQYTDGNFFYSYQFGLGGGTYSQLAFYFSTSLVFLLTTVVVFVLESVHVIETTDIIFWAKAAVFISICRLTLILFVTTYLFRYMKMNWLPAFIGAGVYGLSIMYYRHVTYWEFFADAMLWMPLLVFGIEKIMREGRSGWFIFAVAVTFFDNFYFAYVHLLFVVIYVTLRLIIRLEADEAAGWQHVKLFVIGGLIGAGM
;
A
#
# COMPACT_ATOMS: atom_id res chain seq x y z
N MET A 1 -12.88 9.43 23.83
CA MET A 1 -13.14 7.97 23.94
C MET A 1 -13.99 7.41 22.80
N LYS A 2 -15.15 8.00 22.45
CA LYS A 2 -16.03 7.51 21.36
C LYS A 2 -15.32 7.35 19.99
N LYS A 3 -14.57 8.37 19.52
CA LYS A 3 -13.86 8.32 18.22
C LYS A 3 -12.81 7.21 18.14
N LYS A 4 -12.01 7.00 19.20
CA LYS A 4 -11.02 5.91 19.27
C LYS A 4 -11.70 4.54 19.17
N ARG A 5 -12.80 4.34 19.92
CA ARG A 5 -13.62 3.12 19.86
C ARG A 5 -14.17 2.86 18.45
N THR A 6 -14.66 3.89 17.75
CA THR A 6 -15.15 3.75 16.38
C THR A 6 -14.05 3.34 15.40
N LEU A 7 -12.84 3.91 15.50
CA LEU A 7 -11.72 3.52 14.65
C LEU A 7 -11.26 2.08 14.91
N SER A 8 -11.20 1.65 16.17
CA SER A 8 -10.89 0.27 16.51
C SER A 8 -11.92 -0.71 15.95
N ILE A 9 -13.22 -0.39 16.05
CA ILE A 9 -14.29 -1.21 15.46
C ILE A 9 -14.13 -1.29 13.95
N LEU A 10 -13.87 -0.17 13.26
CA LEU A 10 -13.64 -0.18 11.82
C LEU A 10 -12.45 -1.07 11.45
N PHE A 11 -11.33 -0.96 12.16
CA PHE A 11 -10.16 -1.80 11.91
C PHE A 11 -10.46 -3.29 12.07
N VAL A 12 -11.17 -3.67 13.15
CA VAL A 12 -11.59 -5.07 13.38
C VAL A 12 -12.54 -5.55 12.27
N CYS A 13 -13.53 -4.73 11.86
CA CYS A 13 -14.43 -5.07 10.76
C CYS A 13 -13.68 -5.24 9.44
N SER A 14 -12.72 -4.36 9.13
CA SER A 14 -11.87 -4.47 7.95
C SER A 14 -11.02 -5.74 7.98
N LEU A 15 -10.46 -6.10 9.14
CA LEU A 15 -9.66 -7.31 9.30
C LEU A 15 -10.51 -8.57 9.12
N VAL A 16 -11.66 -8.65 9.79
CA VAL A 16 -12.58 -9.79 9.63
C VAL A 16 -13.01 -9.92 8.18
N PHE A 17 -13.36 -8.83 7.51
CA PHE A 17 -13.77 -8.87 6.11
C PHE A 17 -12.62 -9.27 5.17
N ALA A 18 -11.39 -8.79 5.42
CA ALA A 18 -10.22 -9.21 4.66
C ALA A 18 -9.91 -10.70 4.84
N VAL A 19 -10.04 -11.24 6.05
CA VAL A 19 -9.90 -12.69 6.32
C VAL A 19 -10.98 -13.49 5.59
N LEU A 20 -12.24 -13.05 5.68
CA LEU A 20 -13.36 -13.69 4.97
C LEU A 20 -13.13 -13.71 3.45
N ALA A 21 -12.61 -12.61 2.91
CA ALA A 21 -12.29 -12.47 1.49
C ALA A 21 -11.16 -13.42 1.03
N HIS A 22 -10.30 -13.85 1.96
CA HIS A 22 -9.19 -14.77 1.70
C HIS A 22 -9.47 -16.21 2.13
N LEU A 23 -10.71 -16.57 2.52
CA LEU A 23 -11.01 -17.93 3.02
C LEU A 23 -10.63 -19.04 2.04
N PHE A 24 -10.84 -18.82 0.75
CA PHE A 24 -10.40 -19.77 -0.28
C PHE A 24 -8.88 -19.99 -0.21
N PHE A 25 -8.09 -18.92 -0.23
CA PHE A 25 -6.63 -19.01 -0.16
C PHE A 25 -6.12 -19.56 1.16
N LEU A 26 -6.81 -19.27 2.27
CA LEU A 26 -6.48 -19.83 3.59
C LEU A 26 -6.74 -21.34 3.65
N LYS A 27 -7.81 -21.81 3.01
CA LYS A 27 -8.09 -23.25 2.88
C LYS A 27 -7.01 -23.93 2.01
N GLU A 28 -6.73 -23.38 0.84
CA GLU A 28 -5.67 -23.90 -0.04
C GLU A 28 -4.31 -23.90 0.68
N TRP A 29 -4.03 -22.89 1.49
CA TRP A 29 -2.85 -22.81 2.34
C TRP A 29 -2.76 -23.96 3.36
N THR A 30 -3.89 -24.38 3.96
CA THR A 30 -3.91 -25.57 4.83
C THR A 30 -3.65 -26.88 4.08
N ASP A 31 -3.95 -26.92 2.78
CA ASP A 31 -3.67 -28.05 1.89
C ASP A 31 -2.26 -27.98 1.26
N GLY A 32 -1.41 -27.05 1.73
CA GLY A 32 -0.02 -26.90 1.29
C GLY A 32 0.15 -26.12 -0.02
N GLN A 33 -0.91 -25.50 -0.53
CA GLN A 33 -0.87 -24.64 -1.72
C GLN A 33 -0.58 -23.18 -1.35
N TYR A 34 -0.31 -22.36 -2.37
CA TYR A 34 0.02 -20.94 -2.20
C TYR A 34 -0.97 -20.06 -2.95
N MET A 35 -1.17 -18.83 -2.45
CA MET A 35 -1.97 -17.80 -3.13
C MET A 35 -1.33 -17.32 -4.45
N LEU A 36 -0.03 -17.56 -4.61
CA LEU A 36 0.79 -17.06 -5.72
C LEU A 36 0.60 -17.88 -7.00
N GLY A 37 0.61 -17.20 -8.13
CA GLY A 37 0.50 -17.83 -9.45
C GLY A 37 1.80 -18.51 -9.89
N SER A 38 1.69 -19.55 -10.72
CA SER A 38 2.80 -20.41 -11.16
C SER A 38 3.93 -19.73 -11.96
N ASN A 39 3.69 -18.52 -12.47
CA ASN A 39 4.66 -17.76 -13.27
C ASN A 39 5.38 -16.72 -12.38
N ASP A 40 5.24 -15.44 -12.71
CA ASP A 40 5.92 -14.31 -12.06
C ASP A 40 5.77 -14.34 -10.54
N GLY A 41 4.59 -14.73 -10.03
CA GLY A 41 4.34 -14.91 -8.60
C GLY A 41 5.36 -15.85 -7.94
N LEU A 42 5.33 -17.14 -8.30
CA LEU A 42 6.16 -18.18 -7.68
C LEU A 42 7.63 -18.21 -8.18
N GLN A 43 7.88 -17.90 -9.45
CA GLN A 43 9.22 -18.03 -10.03
C GLN A 43 10.08 -16.78 -9.79
N GLN A 44 9.46 -15.60 -9.74
CA GLN A 44 10.19 -14.33 -9.73
C GLN A 44 9.97 -13.53 -8.44
N MET A 45 8.73 -13.20 -8.07
CA MET A 45 8.44 -12.29 -6.96
C MET A 45 8.95 -12.83 -5.63
N VAL A 46 8.70 -14.11 -5.35
CA VAL A 46 9.20 -14.75 -4.12
C VAL A 46 10.72 -14.84 -4.08
N THR A 47 11.34 -15.10 -5.23
CA THR A 47 12.79 -15.14 -5.38
C THR A 47 13.41 -13.79 -5.07
N PHE A 48 12.81 -12.69 -5.56
CA PHE A 48 13.25 -11.33 -5.25
C PHE A 48 13.11 -10.99 -3.77
N LYS A 49 12.00 -11.38 -3.14
CA LYS A 49 11.80 -11.19 -1.69
C LYS A 49 12.87 -11.92 -0.87
N LYS A 50 13.09 -13.21 -1.15
CA LYS A 50 14.14 -14.00 -0.50
C LYS A 50 15.50 -13.35 -0.69
N LEU A 51 15.84 -13.00 -1.92
CA LEU A 51 17.14 -12.43 -2.27
C LEU A 51 17.38 -11.11 -1.51
N LEU A 52 16.41 -10.18 -1.54
CA LEU A 52 16.52 -8.91 -0.82
C LEU A 52 16.62 -9.10 0.68
N TYR A 53 15.82 -10.01 1.24
CA TYR A 53 15.89 -10.32 2.66
C TYR A 53 17.30 -10.78 3.05
N GLN A 54 17.87 -11.72 2.30
CA GLN A 54 19.25 -12.20 2.52
C GLN A 54 20.27 -11.05 2.41
N GLN A 55 20.17 -10.20 1.39
CA GLN A 55 21.09 -9.06 1.27
C GLN A 55 20.97 -8.09 2.45
N TYR A 56 19.76 -7.85 2.96
CA TYR A 56 19.55 -6.99 4.13
C TYR A 56 20.09 -7.62 5.42
N THR A 57 19.89 -8.92 5.63
CA THR A 57 20.39 -9.61 6.83
C THR A 57 21.90 -9.84 6.82
N ASP A 58 22.50 -9.99 5.63
CA ASP A 58 23.95 -10.10 5.46
C ASP A 58 24.67 -8.73 5.53
N GLY A 59 23.92 -7.62 5.63
CA GLY A 59 24.46 -6.27 5.69
C GLY A 59 24.83 -5.65 4.32
N ASN A 60 24.46 -6.30 3.22
CA ASN A 60 24.76 -5.89 1.85
C ASN A 60 23.72 -4.89 1.30
N PHE A 61 23.57 -3.74 1.98
CA PHE A 61 22.55 -2.75 1.65
C PHE A 61 22.80 -2.00 0.32
N PHE A 62 24.05 -1.83 -0.09
CA PHE A 62 24.38 -0.94 -1.22
C PHE A 62 24.80 -1.69 -2.48
N TYR A 63 25.49 -2.83 -2.36
CA TYR A 63 26.04 -3.55 -3.50
C TYR A 63 26.11 -5.05 -3.21
N SER A 64 25.89 -5.86 -4.24
CA SER A 64 26.08 -7.30 -4.19
C SER A 64 26.41 -7.86 -5.57
N TYR A 65 27.42 -8.72 -5.66
CA TYR A 65 27.77 -9.40 -6.91
C TYR A 65 26.66 -10.32 -7.42
N GLN A 66 25.69 -10.71 -6.57
CA GLN A 66 24.52 -11.49 -6.97
C GLN A 66 23.63 -10.73 -7.98
N PHE A 67 23.72 -9.40 -8.01
CA PHE A 67 23.03 -8.56 -9.00
C PHE A 67 23.87 -8.22 -10.24
N GLY A 68 25.05 -8.82 -10.38
CA GLY A 68 25.99 -8.54 -11.46
C GLY A 68 26.89 -7.33 -11.19
N LEU A 69 27.87 -7.12 -12.08
CA LEU A 69 28.83 -6.03 -11.96
C LEU A 69 28.14 -4.68 -12.12
N GLY A 70 28.30 -3.79 -11.14
CA GLY A 70 27.69 -2.46 -11.12
C GLY A 70 26.23 -2.41 -10.65
N GLY A 71 25.64 -3.55 -10.24
CA GLY A 71 24.27 -3.61 -9.71
C GLY A 71 24.21 -3.26 -8.22
N GLY A 72 23.52 -2.17 -7.86
CA GLY A 72 23.24 -1.82 -6.47
C GLY A 72 22.03 -2.57 -5.91
N THR A 73 22.08 -2.99 -4.64
CA THR A 73 21.01 -3.79 -4.00
C THR A 73 19.65 -3.10 -4.08
N TYR A 74 19.59 -1.80 -3.74
CA TYR A 74 18.35 -1.03 -3.83
C TYR A 74 17.94 -0.77 -5.28
N SER A 75 18.84 -0.29 -6.13
CA SER A 75 18.49 0.14 -7.48
C SER A 75 17.99 -1.00 -8.36
N GLN A 76 18.54 -2.21 -8.20
CA GLN A 76 18.21 -3.34 -9.06
C GLN A 76 16.76 -3.82 -8.88
N LEU A 77 16.22 -3.70 -7.67
CA LEU A 77 14.87 -4.14 -7.32
C LEU A 77 13.97 -3.01 -6.82
N ALA A 78 14.32 -1.75 -7.11
CA ALA A 78 13.53 -0.56 -6.74
C ALA A 78 12.16 -0.53 -7.41
N PHE A 79 12.06 -1.04 -8.64
CA PHE A 79 10.76 -1.19 -9.30
C PHE A 79 9.86 -2.23 -8.62
N TYR A 80 10.43 -3.17 -7.86
CA TYR A 80 9.70 -4.30 -7.28
C TYR A 80 9.49 -4.12 -5.77
N PHE A 81 10.53 -4.33 -4.96
CA PHE A 81 10.38 -4.51 -3.51
C PHE A 81 11.38 -3.72 -2.67
N SER A 82 12.53 -3.32 -3.19
CA SER A 82 13.61 -2.79 -2.34
C SER A 82 13.20 -1.52 -1.58
N THR A 83 12.28 -0.74 -2.13
CA THR A 83 11.71 0.46 -1.53
C THR A 83 10.24 0.33 -1.09
N SER A 84 9.59 -0.82 -1.37
CA SER A 84 8.20 -1.08 -0.97
C SER A 84 8.09 -1.05 0.56
N LEU A 85 7.29 -0.14 1.09
CA LEU A 85 7.10 0.00 2.53
C LEU A 85 6.44 -1.24 3.12
N VAL A 86 5.52 -1.87 2.39
CA VAL A 86 4.89 -3.12 2.84
C VAL A 86 5.93 -4.23 2.94
N PHE A 87 6.84 -4.34 1.97
CA PHE A 87 7.93 -5.31 2.03
C PHE A 87 8.96 -5.00 3.12
N LEU A 88 9.36 -3.74 3.29
CA LEU A 88 10.30 -3.33 4.33
C LEU A 88 9.74 -3.62 5.73
N LEU A 89 8.48 -3.28 5.98
CA LEU A 89 7.81 -3.62 7.25
C LEU A 89 7.72 -5.13 7.46
N THR A 90 7.38 -5.88 6.41
CA THR A 90 7.34 -7.34 6.47
C THR A 90 8.73 -7.91 6.79
N THR A 91 9.79 -7.38 6.17
CA THR A 91 11.18 -7.78 6.40
C THR A 91 11.58 -7.56 7.86
N VAL A 92 11.23 -6.42 8.46
CA VAL A 92 11.48 -6.16 9.89
C VAL A 92 10.76 -7.18 10.77
N VAL A 93 9.50 -7.50 10.47
CA VAL A 93 8.73 -8.51 11.23
C VAL A 93 9.37 -9.89 11.10
N VAL A 94 9.70 -10.32 9.88
CA VAL A 94 10.35 -11.61 9.61
C VAL A 94 11.70 -11.70 10.32
N PHE A 95 12.51 -10.64 10.26
CA PHE A 95 13.80 -10.55 10.94
C PHE A 95 13.68 -10.71 12.45
N VAL A 96 12.70 -10.05 13.08
CA VAL A 96 12.45 -10.21 14.51
C VAL A 96 12.05 -11.65 14.83
N LEU A 97 11.14 -12.24 14.05
CA LEU A 97 10.68 -13.63 14.25
C LEU A 97 11.81 -14.66 14.08
N GLU A 98 12.69 -14.46 13.09
CA GLU A 98 13.86 -15.31 12.86
C GLU A 98 14.86 -15.15 14.01
N SER A 99 15.12 -13.92 14.44
CA SER A 99 16.05 -13.63 15.56
C SER A 99 15.60 -14.27 16.87
N VAL A 100 14.29 -14.35 17.14
CA VAL A 100 13.73 -15.03 18.32
C VAL A 100 13.45 -16.51 18.08
N HIS A 101 13.89 -17.09 16.95
CA HIS A 101 13.75 -18.50 16.60
C HIS A 101 12.29 -19.00 16.55
N VAL A 102 11.34 -18.10 16.23
CA VAL A 102 9.93 -18.46 15.98
C VAL A 102 9.77 -19.04 14.57
N ILE A 103 10.62 -18.61 13.63
CA ILE A 103 10.73 -19.17 12.28
C ILE A 103 12.16 -19.67 12.06
N GLU A 104 12.28 -20.85 11.45
CA GLU A 104 13.58 -21.52 11.26
C GLU A 104 14.21 -21.22 9.91
N THR A 105 13.40 -20.99 8.87
CA THR A 105 13.89 -20.74 7.51
C THR A 105 13.12 -19.62 6.83
N THR A 106 13.84 -18.88 5.98
CA THR A 106 13.33 -17.74 5.19
C THR A 106 13.49 -18.01 3.69
N ASP A 107 13.24 -19.26 3.29
CA ASP A 107 13.38 -19.74 1.92
C ASP A 107 12.20 -19.33 1.00
N ILE A 108 12.23 -19.79 -0.25
CA ILE A 108 11.18 -19.47 -1.24
C ILE A 108 9.81 -19.95 -0.75
N ILE A 109 9.76 -21.11 -0.11
CA ILE A 109 8.51 -21.70 0.39
C ILE A 109 7.94 -20.86 1.53
N PHE A 110 8.78 -20.39 2.45
CA PHE A 110 8.37 -19.49 3.53
C PHE A 110 7.65 -18.25 2.97
N TRP A 111 8.29 -17.55 2.04
CA TRP A 111 7.74 -16.33 1.45
C TRP A 111 6.46 -16.59 0.63
N ALA A 112 6.36 -17.75 -0.04
CA ALA A 112 5.14 -18.16 -0.74
C ALA A 112 3.98 -18.42 0.23
N LYS A 113 4.26 -19.06 1.38
CA LYS A 113 3.27 -19.26 2.47
C LYS A 113 2.89 -17.96 3.15
N ALA A 114 3.82 -17.03 3.31
CA ALA A 114 3.57 -15.74 3.96
C ALA A 114 2.68 -14.81 3.12
N ALA A 115 2.67 -14.97 1.79
CA ALA A 115 1.98 -14.09 0.86
C ALA A 115 0.49 -13.87 1.20
N VAL A 116 -0.23 -14.93 1.61
CA VAL A 116 -1.65 -14.81 1.98
C VAL A 116 -1.85 -13.91 3.20
N PHE A 117 -0.99 -14.01 4.22
CA PHE A 117 -1.08 -13.19 5.43
C PHE A 117 -0.69 -11.74 5.17
N ILE A 118 0.33 -11.51 4.33
CA ILE A 118 0.71 -10.17 3.87
C ILE A 118 -0.45 -9.54 3.10
N SER A 119 -1.11 -10.30 2.21
CA SER A 119 -2.29 -9.84 1.47
C SER A 119 -3.47 -9.51 2.40
N ILE A 120 -3.74 -10.32 3.42
CA ILE A 120 -4.79 -10.03 4.41
C ILE A 120 -4.49 -8.72 5.15
N CYS A 121 -3.24 -8.51 5.59
CA CYS A 121 -2.84 -7.27 6.25
C CYS A 121 -3.00 -6.06 5.32
N ARG A 122 -2.55 -6.18 4.07
CA ARG A 122 -2.67 -5.12 3.07
C ARG A 122 -4.14 -4.78 2.76
N LEU A 123 -4.97 -5.79 2.49
CA LEU A 123 -6.41 -5.59 2.23
C LEU A 123 -7.12 -4.96 3.44
N THR A 124 -6.74 -5.35 4.66
CA THR A 124 -7.28 -4.73 5.89
C THR A 124 -7.01 -3.23 5.90
N LEU A 125 -5.79 -2.81 5.58
CA LEU A 125 -5.42 -1.40 5.51
C LEU A 125 -6.14 -0.67 4.38
N ILE A 126 -6.26 -1.28 3.20
CA ILE A 126 -7.02 -0.73 2.06
C ILE A 126 -8.47 -0.47 2.47
N LEU A 127 -9.14 -1.46 3.05
CA LEU A 127 -10.53 -1.34 3.50
C LEU A 127 -10.68 -0.27 4.58
N PHE A 128 -9.75 -0.23 5.53
CA PHE A 128 -9.74 0.75 6.63
C PHE A 128 -9.60 2.19 6.10
N VAL A 129 -8.56 2.46 5.31
CA VAL A 129 -8.26 3.80 4.78
C VAL A 129 -9.35 4.25 3.81
N THR A 130 -9.81 3.38 2.92
CA THR A 130 -10.86 3.72 1.94
C THR A 130 -12.20 3.99 2.63
N THR A 131 -12.59 3.16 3.61
CA THR A 131 -13.81 3.43 4.38
C THR A 131 -13.68 4.75 5.14
N TYR A 132 -12.52 5.01 5.75
CA TYR A 132 -12.27 6.25 6.47
C TYR A 132 -12.36 7.48 5.55
N LEU A 133 -11.80 7.40 4.33
CA LEU A 133 -11.94 8.42 3.30
C LEU A 133 -13.42 8.67 2.95
N PHE A 134 -14.18 7.63 2.64
CA PHE A 134 -15.60 7.79 2.28
C PHE A 134 -16.44 8.35 3.43
N ARG A 135 -16.13 7.96 4.68
CA ARG A 135 -16.71 8.58 5.88
C ARG A 135 -16.35 10.06 6.00
N TYR A 136 -15.12 10.42 5.67
CA TYR A 136 -14.68 11.82 5.64
C TYR A 136 -15.41 12.62 4.55
N MET A 137 -15.73 12.00 3.43
CA MET A 137 -16.60 12.54 2.36
C MET A 137 -18.10 12.47 2.70
N LYS A 138 -18.46 12.39 3.99
CA LYS A 138 -19.84 12.42 4.52
C LYS A 138 -20.74 11.25 4.08
N MET A 139 -20.20 10.16 3.53
CA MET A 139 -20.99 8.95 3.27
C MET A 139 -21.38 8.24 4.57
N ASN A 140 -22.56 7.62 4.59
CA ASN A 140 -23.00 6.74 5.68
C ASN A 140 -22.08 5.52 5.81
N TRP A 141 -22.05 4.91 7.01
CA TRP A 141 -21.16 3.77 7.33
C TRP A 141 -21.27 2.62 6.33
N LEU A 142 -22.50 2.16 6.07
CA LEU A 142 -22.72 0.97 5.25
C LEU A 142 -22.31 1.21 3.78
N PRO A 143 -22.76 2.29 3.09
CA PRO A 143 -22.26 2.61 1.75
C PRO A 143 -20.76 2.83 1.67
N ALA A 144 -20.15 3.47 2.67
CA ALA A 144 -18.71 3.69 2.72
C ALA A 144 -17.95 2.35 2.80
N PHE A 145 -18.38 1.43 3.67
CA PHE A 145 -17.73 0.14 3.81
C PHE A 145 -17.94 -0.75 2.57
N ILE A 146 -19.14 -0.76 1.99
CA ILE A 146 -19.42 -1.49 0.74
C ILE A 146 -18.59 -0.94 -0.40
N GLY A 147 -18.50 0.39 -0.56
CA GLY A 147 -17.67 1.02 -1.58
C GLY A 147 -16.20 0.68 -1.43
N ALA A 148 -15.69 0.67 -0.19
CA ALA A 148 -14.32 0.21 0.09
C ALA A 148 -14.13 -1.26 -0.28
N GLY A 149 -15.16 -2.09 -0.07
CA GLY A 149 -15.20 -3.48 -0.53
C GLY A 149 -15.10 -3.61 -2.05
N VAL A 150 -15.89 -2.84 -2.80
CA VAL A 150 -15.83 -2.83 -4.28
C VAL A 150 -14.43 -2.47 -4.79
N TYR A 151 -13.77 -1.51 -4.12
CA TYR A 151 -12.40 -1.13 -4.45
C TYR A 151 -11.37 -2.23 -4.11
N GLY A 152 -11.35 -2.67 -2.85
CA GLY A 152 -10.33 -3.57 -2.32
C GLY A 152 -10.49 -5.04 -2.73
N LEU A 153 -11.72 -5.53 -2.95
CA LEU A 153 -11.98 -6.91 -3.39
C LEU A 153 -12.12 -7.02 -4.91
N SER A 154 -11.71 -6.00 -5.65
CA SER A 154 -11.71 -6.05 -7.11
C SER A 154 -10.84 -7.20 -7.62
N ILE A 155 -11.19 -7.74 -8.79
CA ILE A 155 -10.39 -8.79 -9.44
C ILE A 155 -8.93 -8.34 -9.69
N MET A 156 -8.74 -7.03 -9.90
CA MET A 156 -7.43 -6.44 -10.06
C MET A 156 -6.59 -6.57 -8.79
N TYR A 157 -7.16 -6.38 -7.60
CA TYR A 157 -6.44 -6.60 -6.34
C TYR A 157 -5.84 -8.01 -6.30
N TYR A 158 -6.68 -9.04 -6.47
CA TYR A 158 -6.24 -10.44 -6.44
C TYR A 158 -5.24 -10.78 -7.53
N ARG A 159 -5.44 -10.25 -8.75
CA ARG A 159 -4.46 -10.40 -9.83
C ARG A 159 -3.09 -9.84 -9.43
N HIS A 160 -3.04 -8.66 -8.81
CA HIS A 160 -1.77 -8.10 -8.35
C HIS A 160 -1.15 -8.96 -7.25
N VAL A 161 -1.85 -9.28 -6.18
CA VAL A 161 -1.26 -10.05 -5.07
C VAL A 161 -0.87 -11.49 -5.44
N THR A 162 -1.46 -12.07 -6.50
CA THR A 162 -1.10 -13.40 -7.00
C THR A 162 0.11 -13.38 -7.93
N TYR A 163 0.29 -12.36 -8.77
CA TYR A 163 1.34 -12.33 -9.81
C TYR A 163 2.43 -11.28 -9.59
N TRP A 164 2.05 -10.07 -9.16
CA TRP A 164 2.95 -8.93 -9.00
C TRP A 164 2.57 -8.13 -7.75
N GLU A 165 2.94 -8.68 -6.60
CA GLU A 165 2.37 -8.27 -5.32
C GLU A 165 2.54 -6.79 -5.00
N PHE A 166 3.65 -6.18 -5.40
CA PHE A 166 3.96 -4.78 -5.15
C PHE A 166 2.97 -3.81 -5.82
N PHE A 167 2.29 -4.18 -6.91
CA PHE A 167 1.22 -3.34 -7.49
C PHE A 167 0.02 -3.16 -6.55
N ALA A 168 -0.17 -4.06 -5.58
CA ALA A 168 -1.20 -3.87 -4.57
C ALA A 168 -0.88 -2.73 -3.61
N ASP A 169 0.39 -2.31 -3.49
CA ASP A 169 0.79 -1.15 -2.69
C ASP A 169 0.24 0.14 -3.30
N ALA A 170 0.18 0.25 -4.63
CA ALA A 170 -0.48 1.38 -5.31
C ALA A 170 -1.95 1.53 -4.89
N MET A 171 -2.66 0.41 -4.70
CA MET A 171 -4.05 0.42 -4.21
C MET A 171 -4.17 0.87 -2.74
N LEU A 172 -3.12 0.71 -1.94
CA LEU A 172 -3.10 1.20 -0.56
C LEU A 172 -2.91 2.73 -0.50
N TRP A 173 -2.03 3.26 -1.35
CA TRP A 173 -1.66 4.69 -1.31
C TRP A 173 -2.67 5.60 -2.00
N MET A 174 -3.40 5.12 -3.02
CA MET A 174 -4.38 5.94 -3.74
C MET A 174 -5.48 6.54 -2.84
N PRO A 175 -6.18 5.78 -1.96
CA PRO A 175 -7.16 6.36 -1.05
C PRO A 175 -6.55 7.38 -0.08
N LEU A 176 -5.29 7.20 0.32
CA LEU A 176 -4.58 8.13 1.19
C LEU A 176 -4.26 9.45 0.47
N LEU A 177 -3.88 9.39 -0.82
CA LEU A 177 -3.71 10.58 -1.67
C LEU A 177 -5.01 11.37 -1.81
N VAL A 178 -6.12 10.69 -2.12
CA VAL A 178 -7.44 11.33 -2.21
C VAL A 178 -7.83 11.96 -0.86
N PHE A 179 -7.55 11.28 0.25
CA PHE A 179 -7.78 11.84 1.58
C PHE A 179 -6.96 13.12 1.83
N GLY A 180 -5.69 13.13 1.45
CA GLY A 180 -4.84 14.32 1.50
C GLY A 180 -5.38 15.48 0.66
N ILE A 181 -5.89 15.18 -0.54
CA ILE A 181 -6.49 16.19 -1.41
C ILE A 181 -7.75 16.77 -0.79
N GLU A 182 -8.66 15.92 -0.32
CA GLU A 182 -9.90 16.37 0.32
C GLU A 182 -9.63 17.11 1.64
N LYS A 183 -8.49 16.87 2.30
CA LYS A 183 -8.02 17.67 3.45
C LYS A 183 -7.58 19.08 3.05
N ILE A 184 -6.92 19.24 1.91
CA ILE A 184 -6.59 20.57 1.39
C ILE A 184 -7.87 21.31 0.97
N MET A 185 -8.77 20.64 0.24
CA MET A 185 -10.00 21.27 -0.28
C MET A 185 -10.94 21.72 0.83
N ARG A 186 -11.15 20.88 1.86
CA ARG A 186 -12.14 21.14 2.91
C ARG A 186 -11.58 21.88 4.13
N GLU A 187 -10.30 21.69 4.44
CA GLU A 187 -9.70 22.22 5.69
C GLU A 187 -8.47 23.12 5.44
N GLY A 188 -7.99 23.25 4.21
CA GLY A 188 -6.75 23.98 3.89
C GLY A 188 -5.48 23.33 4.46
N ARG A 189 -5.54 22.05 4.85
CA ARG A 189 -4.43 21.35 5.51
C ARG A 189 -3.71 20.40 4.57
N SER A 190 -2.46 20.72 4.21
CA SER A 190 -1.64 19.92 3.28
C SER A 190 -0.90 18.74 3.91
N GLY A 191 -0.84 18.61 5.23
CA GLY A 191 0.00 17.60 5.91
C GLY A 191 -0.25 16.16 5.45
N TRP A 192 -1.52 15.74 5.32
CA TRP A 192 -1.85 14.41 4.82
C TRP A 192 -1.52 14.21 3.34
N PHE A 193 -1.63 15.27 2.53
CA PHE A 193 -1.25 15.24 1.12
C PHE A 193 0.26 15.09 0.96
N ILE A 194 1.04 15.90 1.69
CA ILE A 194 2.52 15.81 1.72
C ILE A 194 2.95 14.40 2.11
N PHE A 195 2.37 13.86 3.19
CA PHE A 195 2.68 12.50 3.65
C PHE A 195 2.34 11.45 2.58
N ALA A 196 1.17 11.54 1.96
CA ALA A 196 0.74 10.57 0.94
C ALA A 196 1.62 10.62 -0.32
N VAL A 197 2.04 11.82 -0.76
CA VAL A 197 2.97 12.00 -1.87
C VAL A 197 4.34 11.41 -1.51
N ALA A 198 4.89 11.75 -0.34
CA ALA A 198 6.18 11.23 0.13
C ALA A 198 6.20 9.71 0.21
N VAL A 199 5.15 9.12 0.79
CA VAL A 199 4.99 7.67 0.87
C VAL A 199 4.93 7.05 -0.52
N THR A 200 4.17 7.62 -1.46
CA THR A 200 4.06 7.07 -2.82
C THR A 200 5.40 7.14 -3.57
N PHE A 201 6.12 8.27 -3.46
CA PHE A 201 7.44 8.44 -4.09
C PHE A 201 8.49 7.51 -3.48
N PHE A 202 8.50 7.39 -2.16
CA PHE A 202 9.40 6.49 -1.47
C PHE A 202 9.11 5.03 -1.85
N ASP A 203 7.84 4.63 -1.85
CA ASP A 203 7.44 3.25 -2.10
C ASP A 203 7.81 2.80 -3.51
N ASN A 204 7.44 3.58 -4.54
CA ASN A 204 7.76 3.26 -5.92
C ASN A 204 7.62 4.46 -6.87
N PHE A 205 8.68 4.82 -7.58
CA PHE A 205 8.67 5.94 -8.54
C PHE A 205 7.65 5.76 -9.68
N TYR A 206 7.41 4.52 -10.13
CA TYR A 206 6.45 4.24 -11.19
C TYR A 206 5.01 4.49 -10.70
N PHE A 207 4.70 4.10 -9.46
CA PHE A 207 3.40 4.41 -8.85
C PHE A 207 3.24 5.90 -8.62
N ALA A 208 4.29 6.59 -8.19
CA ALA A 208 4.28 8.05 -8.05
C ALA A 208 3.92 8.75 -9.37
N TYR A 209 4.51 8.31 -10.49
CA TYR A 209 4.17 8.83 -11.81
C TYR A 209 2.69 8.60 -12.19
N VAL A 210 2.20 7.36 -12.04
CA VAL A 210 0.79 7.03 -12.39
C VAL A 210 -0.20 7.76 -11.47
N HIS A 211 0.10 7.81 -10.17
CA HIS A 211 -0.72 8.54 -9.21
C HIS A 211 -0.70 10.03 -9.44
N LEU A 212 0.41 10.63 -9.89
CA LEU A 212 0.46 12.04 -10.24
C LEU A 212 -0.57 12.38 -11.34
N LEU A 213 -0.67 11.55 -12.39
CA LEU A 213 -1.68 11.73 -13.44
C LEU A 213 -3.10 11.72 -12.85
N PHE A 214 -3.39 10.75 -11.97
CA PHE A 214 -4.67 10.69 -11.27
C PHE A 214 -4.92 11.93 -10.40
N VAL A 215 -3.92 12.37 -9.62
CA VAL A 215 -4.02 13.54 -8.74
C VAL A 215 -4.29 14.80 -9.55
N VAL A 216 -3.60 15.02 -10.67
CA VAL A 216 -3.82 16.17 -11.55
C VAL A 216 -5.25 16.19 -12.07
N ILE A 217 -5.76 15.06 -12.56
CA ILE A 217 -7.14 14.93 -13.04
C ILE A 217 -8.13 15.19 -11.90
N TYR A 218 -7.95 14.54 -10.76
CA TYR A 218 -8.85 14.65 -9.62
C TYR A 218 -8.90 16.08 -9.05
N VAL A 219 -7.73 16.70 -8.85
CA VAL A 219 -7.64 18.11 -8.37
C VAL A 219 -8.28 19.05 -9.38
N THR A 220 -8.02 18.89 -10.68
CA THR A 220 -8.62 19.74 -11.72
C THR A 220 -10.15 19.65 -11.68
N LEU A 221 -10.69 18.44 -11.62
CA LEU A 221 -12.14 18.23 -11.49
C LEU A 221 -12.68 18.83 -10.19
N ARG A 222 -11.97 18.71 -9.07
CA ARG A 222 -12.38 19.27 -7.78
C ARG A 222 -12.30 20.78 -7.69
N LEU A 223 -11.44 21.43 -8.49
CA LEU A 223 -11.42 22.89 -8.61
C LEU A 223 -12.62 23.41 -9.43
N ILE A 224 -13.12 22.61 -10.38
CA ILE A 224 -14.31 22.92 -11.20
C ILE A 224 -15.60 22.61 -10.43
N ILE A 225 -15.65 21.45 -9.76
CA ILE A 225 -16.82 20.93 -9.05
C ILE A 225 -16.62 21.14 -7.55
N ARG A 226 -17.37 22.08 -6.98
CA ARG A 226 -17.42 22.29 -5.52
C ARG A 226 -18.35 21.27 -4.87
N LEU A 227 -17.86 20.60 -3.83
CA LEU A 227 -18.66 19.64 -3.07
C LEU A 227 -19.35 20.29 -1.87
N GLU A 228 -18.83 21.41 -1.37
CA GLU A 228 -19.42 22.18 -0.25
C GLU A 228 -19.46 23.68 -0.58
N ALA A 229 -20.45 24.38 -0.01
CA ALA A 229 -20.70 25.79 -0.28
C ALA A 229 -19.66 26.73 0.39
N ASP A 230 -18.98 26.25 1.43
CA ASP A 230 -17.99 26.94 2.25
C ASP A 230 -16.54 26.67 1.82
N GLU A 231 -16.31 26.00 0.69
CA GLU A 231 -14.97 25.79 0.14
C GLU A 231 -14.32 27.14 -0.27
N ALA A 232 -13.13 27.42 0.25
CA ALA A 232 -12.42 28.68 0.06
C ALA A 232 -11.91 28.87 -1.40
N ALA A 233 -11.54 30.10 -1.75
CA ALA A 233 -11.18 30.48 -3.12
C ALA A 233 -9.99 29.67 -3.70
N GLY A 234 -10.13 29.23 -4.95
CA GLY A 234 -9.30 28.19 -5.59
C GLY A 234 -7.79 28.46 -5.66
N TRP A 235 -7.32 29.72 -5.66
CA TRP A 235 -5.89 30.02 -5.80
C TRP A 235 -5.06 29.61 -4.57
N GLN A 236 -5.64 29.70 -3.36
CA GLN A 236 -4.95 29.26 -2.14
C GLN A 236 -4.78 27.73 -2.14
N HIS A 237 -5.78 26.99 -2.60
CA HIS A 237 -5.70 25.53 -2.73
C HIS A 237 -4.66 25.10 -3.76
N VAL A 238 -4.59 25.78 -4.92
CA VAL A 238 -3.57 25.50 -5.94
C VAL A 238 -2.16 25.64 -5.36
N LYS A 239 -1.89 26.71 -4.59
CA LYS A 239 -0.60 26.87 -3.91
C LYS A 239 -0.29 25.73 -2.95
N LEU A 240 -1.29 25.28 -2.17
CA LEU A 240 -1.12 24.17 -1.24
C LEU A 240 -0.84 22.84 -1.95
N PHE A 241 -1.46 22.60 -3.11
CA PHE A 241 -1.17 21.41 -3.92
C PHE A 241 0.24 21.46 -4.51
N VAL A 242 0.66 22.60 -5.08
CA VAL A 242 1.99 22.72 -5.68
C VAL A 242 3.08 22.62 -4.61
N ILE A 243 3.01 23.43 -3.56
CA ILE A 243 4.00 23.42 -2.48
C ILE A 243 3.99 22.07 -1.75
N GLY A 244 2.81 21.55 -1.41
CA GLY A 244 2.70 20.26 -0.75
C GLY A 244 3.18 19.09 -1.61
N GLY A 245 2.96 19.15 -2.92
CA GLY A 245 3.45 18.16 -3.86
C GLY A 245 4.97 18.18 -3.98
N LEU A 246 5.57 19.36 -4.10
CA LEU A 246 7.04 19.53 -4.14
C LEU A 246 7.70 19.04 -2.85
N ILE A 247 7.22 19.51 -1.69
CA ILE A 247 7.73 19.06 -0.38
C ILE A 247 7.58 17.54 -0.22
N GLY A 248 6.42 16.99 -0.60
CA GLY A 248 6.17 15.55 -0.55
C GLY A 248 7.13 14.77 -1.46
N ALA A 249 7.47 15.32 -2.62
CA ALA A 249 8.44 14.71 -3.54
C ALA A 249 9.91 14.94 -3.13
N GLY A 250 10.17 15.68 -2.05
CA GLY A 250 11.52 16.01 -1.57
C GLY A 250 12.22 17.12 -2.35
N MET A 251 11.45 18.02 -2.98
CA MET A 251 11.93 19.18 -3.75
C MET A 251 11.74 20.51 -3.02
#